data_AF-A0A2K3J8B9-F1
#
_entry.id   AF-A0A2K3J8B9-F1
#
_cell.length_a   1.000
_cell.length_b   1.000
_cell.length_c   1.000
_cell.angle_alpha   90.00
_cell.angle_beta   90.00
_cell.angle_gamma   90.00
#
_symmetry.space_group_name_H-M   'P 1'
#
loop_
_entity.id
_entity.type
_entity.pdbx_description
1 polymer ?
#
loop_
_entity_poly.entity_id
_entity_poly.type
_entity_poly.pdbx_seq_one_letter_code
_entity_poly.pdbx_strand_id
1 'polypeptide(L)'
;MPQDIYDKIMMLAKRRGFIYPSFEIYGGVAGFYDYGPLGSQLKNNIEQLWRKYFLLKDNCIEISTPTVTLYEVLNASGHVNEFTDLTVDCEKCKQSYKVEDIIDKKLTVEEAVKNDKIKCPICGAKLKDAHPVNLMFSTKIGIGKSRDAFLRPETA
;
A
#
# COMPACT_ATOMS: atom_id res chain seq x y z
N MET A 1 -10.47 3.05 29.85
CA MET A 1 -10.85 1.92 28.98
C MET A 1 -9.66 0.98 28.88
N PRO A 2 -9.85 -0.35 28.90
CA PRO A 2 -8.74 -1.28 28.70
C PRO A 2 -8.10 -1.00 27.34
N GLN A 3 -6.81 -0.77 27.34
CA GLN A 3 -6.10 -0.45 26.11
C GLN A 3 -6.04 -1.67 25.20
N ASP A 4 -6.32 -1.44 23.92
CA ASP A 4 -6.38 -2.48 22.89
C ASP A 4 -5.04 -3.22 22.80
N ILE A 5 -5.09 -4.53 22.49
CA ILE A 5 -3.89 -5.35 22.42
C ILE A 5 -2.95 -4.89 21.31
N TYR A 6 -3.50 -4.41 20.19
CA TYR A 6 -2.75 -3.87 19.08
C TYR A 6 -1.96 -2.63 19.52
N ASP A 7 -2.62 -1.70 20.22
CA ASP A 7 -1.99 -0.48 20.74
C ASP A 7 -0.83 -0.83 21.69
N LYS A 8 -1.04 -1.82 22.58
CA LYS A 8 0.02 -2.27 23.50
C LYS A 8 1.23 -2.83 22.75
N ILE A 9 1.01 -3.62 21.71
CA ILE A 9 2.08 -4.20 20.89
C ILE A 9 2.83 -3.10 20.16
N MET A 10 2.13 -2.18 19.50
CA MET A 10 2.75 -1.07 18.77
C MET A 10 3.55 -0.15 19.69
N MET A 11 3.03 0.18 20.88
CA MET A 11 3.76 0.94 21.89
C MET A 11 5.04 0.23 22.36
N LEU A 12 4.96 -1.09 22.59
CA LEU A 12 6.14 -1.88 22.98
C LEU A 12 7.17 -1.92 21.85
N ALA A 13 6.73 -2.19 20.62
CA ALA A 13 7.59 -2.27 19.44
C ALA A 13 8.34 -0.96 19.20
N LYS A 14 7.64 0.18 19.30
CA LYS A 14 8.24 1.52 19.22
C LYS A 14 9.24 1.76 20.35
N ARG A 15 8.85 1.52 21.61
CA ARG A 15 9.72 1.75 22.79
C ARG A 15 10.97 0.88 22.79
N ARG A 16 10.90 -0.31 22.19
CA ARG A 16 12.02 -1.27 22.14
C ARG A 16 12.85 -1.20 20.86
N GLY A 17 12.50 -0.33 19.90
CA GLY A 17 13.28 -0.16 18.67
C GLY A 17 13.08 -1.27 17.64
N PHE A 18 11.83 -1.74 17.51
CA PHE A 18 11.42 -2.61 16.42
C PHE A 18 10.91 -1.83 15.23
N ILE A 19 9.88 -0.99 15.40
CA ILE A 19 9.25 -0.27 14.30
C ILE A 19 8.86 1.15 14.73
N TYR A 20 9.04 2.10 13.82
CA TYR A 20 8.69 3.51 13.99
C TYR A 20 7.85 3.97 12.80
N PRO A 21 6.85 4.84 12.99
CA PRO A 21 6.22 5.53 11.86
C PRO A 21 7.26 6.34 11.09
N SER A 22 7.36 6.17 9.77
CA SER A 22 8.33 6.92 8.98
C SER A 22 8.00 8.40 8.97
N PHE A 23 9.04 9.24 8.96
CA PHE A 23 8.92 10.71 8.92
C PHE A 23 8.15 11.30 10.12
N GLU A 24 8.17 10.63 11.28
CA GLU A 24 7.38 11.02 12.47
C GLU A 24 7.56 12.49 12.87
N ILE A 25 8.78 13.02 12.83
CA ILE A 25 9.07 14.42 13.19
C ILE A 25 8.47 15.45 12.22
N TYR A 26 8.01 15.00 11.04
CA TYR A 26 7.34 15.81 10.02
C TYR A 26 5.83 15.53 9.94
N GLY A 27 5.26 14.83 10.93
CA GLY A 27 3.84 14.46 10.97
C GLY A 27 3.53 13.05 10.49
N GLY A 28 4.53 12.32 10.00
CA GLY A 28 4.41 10.94 9.56
C GLY A 28 3.67 10.76 8.23
N VAL A 29 3.78 9.57 7.66
CA VAL A 29 3.01 9.17 6.47
C VAL A 29 2.38 7.80 6.70
N ALA A 30 1.05 7.72 6.57
CA ALA A 30 0.34 6.46 6.74
C ALA A 30 0.84 5.39 5.75
N GLY A 31 1.03 4.17 6.25
CA GLY A 31 1.53 3.05 5.44
C GLY A 31 3.06 2.93 5.37
N PHE A 32 3.81 3.94 5.84
CA PHE A 32 5.29 3.91 5.85
C PHE A 32 5.84 3.72 7.27
N TYR A 33 6.79 2.80 7.40
CA TYR A 33 7.44 2.48 8.67
C TYR A 33 8.93 2.25 8.52
N ASP A 34 9.69 2.71 9.52
CA ASP A 34 11.12 2.51 9.65
C ASP A 34 11.39 1.37 10.64
N TYR A 35 12.24 0.42 10.26
CA TYR A 35 12.70 -0.65 11.15
C TYR A 35 13.86 -0.15 12.02
N GLY A 36 13.66 -0.18 13.34
CA GLY A 36 14.69 0.18 14.32
C GLY A 36 15.80 -0.87 14.44
N PRO A 37 16.75 -0.73 15.38
CA PRO A 37 17.88 -1.66 15.51
C PRO A 37 17.45 -3.12 15.71
N LEU A 38 16.51 -3.38 16.63
CA LEU A 38 16.02 -4.75 16.88
C LEU A 38 15.10 -5.23 15.74
N GLY A 39 14.31 -4.33 15.16
CA GLY A 39 13.42 -4.68 14.05
C GLY A 39 14.17 -5.06 12.79
N SER A 40 15.24 -4.33 12.47
CA SER A 40 16.10 -4.61 11.32
C SER A 40 16.81 -5.96 11.48
N GLN A 41 17.33 -6.26 12.67
CA GLN A 41 17.91 -7.58 12.97
C GLN A 41 16.88 -8.70 12.86
N LEU A 42 15.68 -8.51 13.42
CA LEU A 42 14.59 -9.48 13.33
C LEU A 42 14.18 -9.74 11.87
N LYS A 43 13.98 -8.67 11.08
CA LYS A 43 13.66 -8.75 9.65
C LYS A 43 14.74 -9.55 8.91
N ASN A 44 16.01 -9.22 9.09
CA ASN A 44 17.12 -9.94 8.46
C ASN A 44 17.15 -11.41 8.86
N ASN A 45 16.92 -11.73 10.14
CA ASN A 45 16.88 -13.12 10.61
C ASN A 45 15.75 -13.92 9.94
N ILE A 46 14.57 -13.31 9.78
CA ILE A 46 13.43 -13.94 9.09
C ILE A 46 13.76 -14.17 7.61
N GLU A 47 14.32 -13.18 6.92
CA GLU A 47 14.68 -13.33 5.51
C GLU A 47 15.77 -14.40 5.30
N GLN A 48 16.76 -14.47 6.20
CA GLN A 48 17.79 -15.51 6.13
C GLN A 48 17.23 -16.91 6.38
N LEU A 49 16.29 -17.03 7.32
CA LEU A 49 15.57 -18.28 7.56
C LEU A 49 14.77 -18.71 6.31
N TRP A 50 14.09 -17.76 5.68
CA TRP A 50 13.35 -17.99 4.44
C TRP A 50 14.28 -18.46 3.31
N ARG A 51 15.40 -17.76 3.08
CA ARG A 51 16.42 -18.15 2.10
C ARG A 51 16.94 -19.55 2.34
N LYS A 52 17.31 -19.86 3.58
CA LYS A 52 17.80 -21.18 3.97
C LYS A 52 16.76 -22.27 3.71
N TYR A 53 15.49 -21.97 3.94
CA TYR A 53 14.41 -22.94 3.77
C TYR A 53 14.09 -23.20 2.29
N PHE A 54 13.92 -22.15 1.48
CA PHE A 54 13.45 -22.28 0.10
C PHE A 54 14.58 -22.42 -0.92
N LEU A 55 15.63 -21.59 -0.85
CA LEU A 55 16.69 -21.60 -1.86
C LEU A 55 17.47 -22.92 -1.85
N LEU A 56 17.78 -23.44 -0.65
CA LEU A 56 18.56 -24.68 -0.51
C LEU A 56 17.73 -25.95 -0.75
N LYS A 57 16.42 -25.90 -0.52
CA LYS A 57 15.55 -27.08 -0.59
C LYS A 57 14.96 -27.27 -1.99
N ASP A 58 14.58 -26.18 -2.64
CA ASP A 58 13.83 -26.21 -3.90
C ASP A 58 14.70 -25.82 -5.12
N ASN A 59 16.03 -25.73 -4.94
CA ASN A 59 17.00 -25.31 -5.96
C ASN A 59 16.62 -23.99 -6.66
N CYS A 60 15.97 -23.07 -5.94
CA CYS A 60 15.63 -21.76 -6.47
C CYS A 60 16.90 -20.90 -6.67
N ILE A 61 16.94 -20.14 -7.77
CA ILE A 61 18.03 -19.21 -8.07
C ILE A 61 17.61 -17.81 -7.60
N GLU A 62 18.33 -17.27 -6.61
CA GLU A 62 18.10 -15.90 -6.14
C GLU A 62 18.67 -14.89 -7.15
N ILE A 63 17.84 -13.92 -7.56
CA ILE A 63 18.22 -12.78 -8.39
C ILE A 63 17.78 -11.46 -7.73
N SER A 64 18.39 -10.35 -8.13
CA SER A 64 18.00 -9.01 -7.69
C SER A 64 17.76 -8.12 -8.90
N THR A 65 16.56 -7.56 -9.00
CA THR A 65 16.14 -6.66 -10.07
C THR A 65 15.83 -5.26 -9.51
N PRO A 66 15.87 -4.20 -10.35
CA PRO A 66 15.51 -2.85 -9.92
C PRO A 66 14.10 -2.75 -9.36
N THR A 67 13.87 -1.80 -8.45
CA THR A 67 12.52 -1.47 -7.93
C THR A 67 11.72 -0.64 -8.93
N VAL A 68 12.40 0.18 -9.74
CA VAL A 68 11.73 1.00 -10.77
C VAL A 68 11.58 0.17 -12.05
N THR A 69 10.35 0.06 -12.53
CA THR A 69 9.96 -0.76 -13.68
C THR A 69 9.31 0.11 -14.75
N LEU A 70 9.69 -0.11 -16.02
CA LEU A 70 9.17 0.61 -17.16
C LEU A 70 7.67 0.34 -17.40
N TYR A 71 6.93 1.34 -17.89
CA TYR A 71 5.52 1.21 -18.26
C TYR A 71 5.26 0.01 -19.16
N GLU A 72 6.10 -0.20 -20.18
CA GLU A 72 5.88 -1.25 -21.19
C GLU A 72 5.91 -2.65 -20.58
N VAL A 73 6.73 -2.88 -19.55
CA VAL A 73 6.80 -4.15 -18.83
C VAL A 73 5.51 -4.41 -18.05
N LEU A 74 5.01 -3.41 -17.33
CA LEU A 74 3.80 -3.53 -16.52
C LEU A 74 2.51 -3.53 -17.36
N ASN A 75 2.56 -2.90 -18.54
CA ASN A 75 1.49 -3.01 -19.52
C ASN A 75 1.44 -4.42 -20.11
N ALA A 76 2.60 -5.00 -20.46
CA ALA A 76 2.68 -6.36 -20.97
C ALA A 76 2.24 -7.41 -19.95
N SER A 77 2.48 -7.20 -18.65
CA SER A 77 2.01 -8.09 -17.58
C SER A 77 0.56 -7.85 -17.15
N GLY A 78 -0.14 -6.85 -17.73
CA GLY A 78 -1.53 -6.52 -17.42
C GLY A 78 -1.75 -5.62 -16.20
N HIS A 79 -0.72 -5.34 -15.41
CA HIS A 79 -0.81 -4.53 -14.19
C HIS A 79 -1.34 -3.11 -14.44
N VAL A 80 -1.03 -2.51 -15.59
CA VAL A 80 -1.51 -1.15 -15.90
C VAL A 80 -3.04 -1.07 -15.93
N ASN A 81 -3.72 -2.14 -16.35
CA ASN A 81 -5.18 -2.17 -16.51
C ASN A 81 -5.89 -2.80 -15.31
N GLU A 82 -5.28 -3.82 -14.70
CA GLU A 82 -5.92 -4.63 -13.65
C GLU A 82 -5.58 -4.14 -12.23
N PHE A 83 -4.49 -3.39 -12.04
CA PHE A 83 -4.05 -2.93 -10.72
C PHE A 83 -4.68 -1.59 -10.34
N THR A 84 -6.01 -1.52 -10.45
CA THR A 84 -6.81 -0.33 -10.15
C THR A 84 -7.88 -0.63 -9.12
N ASP A 85 -8.00 0.24 -8.13
CA ASP A 85 -9.13 0.23 -7.20
C ASP A 85 -10.16 1.28 -7.60
N LEU A 86 -11.43 1.02 -7.30
CA LEU A 86 -12.47 2.02 -7.41
C LEU A 86 -12.47 2.91 -6.17
N THR A 87 -12.33 4.22 -6.38
CA THR A 87 -12.26 5.21 -5.32
C THR A 87 -13.34 6.28 -5.48
N VAL A 88 -13.70 6.92 -4.37
CA VAL A 88 -14.63 8.04 -4.32
C VAL A 88 -14.05 9.18 -3.49
N ASP A 89 -14.26 10.40 -3.96
CA ASP A 89 -13.77 11.61 -3.29
C ASP A 89 -14.90 12.33 -2.57
N CYS A 90 -14.64 12.82 -1.37
CA CYS A 90 -15.55 13.73 -0.70
C CYS A 90 -15.35 15.16 -1.18
N GLU A 91 -16.40 15.84 -1.63
CA GLU A 91 -16.31 17.24 -2.08
C GLU A 91 -15.93 18.20 -0.95
N LYS A 92 -16.37 17.90 0.27
CA LYS A 92 -16.22 18.79 1.43
C LYS A 92 -14.86 18.65 2.11
N CYS A 93 -14.42 17.42 2.40
CA CYS A 93 -13.15 17.19 3.08
C CYS A 93 -11.99 16.82 2.16
N LYS A 94 -12.25 16.63 0.85
CA LYS A 94 -11.27 16.27 -0.19
C LYS A 94 -10.50 14.97 0.09
N GLN A 95 -11.00 14.14 1.00
CA GLN A 95 -10.45 12.82 1.25
C GLN A 95 -11.01 11.82 0.24
N SER A 96 -10.12 10.94 -0.22
CA SER A 96 -10.44 9.83 -1.10
C SER A 96 -10.58 8.55 -0.28
N TYR A 97 -11.52 7.72 -0.66
CA TYR A 97 -11.78 6.44 -0.01
C TYR A 97 -11.86 5.35 -1.06
N LYS A 98 -11.28 4.19 -0.78
CA LYS A 98 -11.59 2.99 -1.54
C LYS A 98 -13.04 2.62 -1.28
N VAL A 99 -13.81 2.37 -2.34
CA VAL A 99 -15.26 2.12 -2.22
C VAL A 99 -15.53 0.93 -1.31
N GLU A 100 -14.76 -0.15 -1.47
CA GLU A 100 -14.88 -1.37 -0.64
C GLU A 100 -14.77 -1.12 0.86
N ASP A 101 -14.01 -0.11 1.30
CA ASP A 101 -13.76 0.15 2.72
C ASP A 101 -14.96 0.85 3.42
N ILE A 102 -15.84 1.49 2.65
CA ILE A 102 -16.91 2.35 3.17
C ILE A 102 -18.32 1.85 2.84
N ILE A 103 -18.44 0.80 2.05
CA ILE A 103 -19.73 0.18 1.75
C ILE A 103 -20.16 -0.80 2.85
N ASP A 104 -21.47 -0.96 3.02
CA ASP A 104 -22.00 -2.04 3.85
C ASP A 104 -21.60 -3.38 3.21
N LYS A 105 -21.15 -4.35 4.02
CA LYS A 105 -20.70 -5.68 3.58
C LYS A 105 -21.77 -6.46 2.81
N LYS A 106 -23.02 -6.00 2.84
CA LYS A 106 -24.16 -6.60 2.12
C LYS A 106 -24.35 -6.04 0.71
N LEU A 107 -23.65 -4.97 0.33
CA LEU A 107 -23.75 -4.34 -0.99
C LEU A 107 -22.54 -4.69 -1.83
N THR A 108 -22.75 -4.86 -3.14
CA THR A 108 -21.63 -4.88 -4.09
C THR A 108 -21.13 -3.46 -4.37
N VAL A 109 -19.90 -3.34 -4.87
CA VAL A 109 -19.33 -2.06 -5.29
C VAL A 109 -20.22 -1.40 -6.35
N GLU A 110 -20.75 -2.15 -7.32
CA GLU A 110 -21.62 -1.57 -8.36
C GLU A 110 -22.96 -1.07 -7.80
N GLU A 111 -23.54 -1.80 -6.85
CA GLU A 111 -24.80 -1.40 -6.19
C GLU A 111 -24.63 -0.17 -5.31
N ALA A 112 -23.49 -0.07 -4.61
CA ALA A 112 -23.23 1.03 -3.72
C ALA A 112 -23.00 2.34 -4.48
N VAL A 113 -22.29 2.28 -5.61
CA VAL A 113 -22.04 3.44 -6.49
C VAL A 113 -23.31 3.92 -7.19
N LYS A 114 -24.18 3.00 -7.65
CA LYS A 114 -25.44 3.38 -8.32
C LYS A 114 -26.48 4.00 -7.40
N ASN A 115 -26.46 3.67 -6.11
CA ASN A 115 -27.53 4.04 -5.20
C ASN A 115 -27.33 5.37 -4.49
N ASP A 116 -26.21 6.09 -4.71
CA ASP A 116 -25.92 7.38 -4.05
C ASP A 116 -25.98 7.29 -2.50
N LYS A 117 -25.86 6.06 -1.96
CA LYS A 117 -26.05 5.73 -0.54
C LYS A 117 -24.79 5.91 0.28
N ILE A 118 -23.65 6.17 -0.37
CA ILE A 118 -22.36 6.27 0.31
C ILE A 118 -22.13 7.73 0.73
N LYS A 119 -21.99 7.94 2.03
CA LYS A 119 -21.65 9.25 2.61
C LYS A 119 -20.24 9.22 3.15
N CYS A 120 -19.59 10.38 3.17
CA CYS A 120 -18.28 10.52 3.78
C CYS A 120 -18.31 10.08 5.26
N PRO A 121 -17.45 9.14 5.70
CA PRO A 121 -17.40 8.67 7.09
C PRO A 121 -17.07 9.78 8.09
N ILE A 122 -16.33 10.80 7.65
CA ILE A 122 -15.80 11.85 8.51
C ILE A 122 -16.79 13.01 8.64
N CYS A 123 -17.37 13.47 7.53
CA CYS A 123 -18.17 14.71 7.52
C CYS A 123 -19.63 14.53 7.07
N GLY A 124 -20.03 13.31 6.71
CA GLY A 124 -21.40 12.98 6.28
C GLY A 124 -21.84 13.58 4.95
N ALA A 125 -20.96 14.31 4.26
CA ALA A 125 -21.26 14.90 2.95
C ALA A 125 -21.38 13.83 1.86
N LYS A 126 -22.03 14.21 0.75
CA LYS A 126 -22.12 13.37 -0.45
C LYS A 126 -20.72 13.15 -1.05
N LEU A 127 -20.50 11.95 -1.58
CA LEU A 127 -19.28 11.60 -2.30
C LEU A 127 -19.50 11.83 -3.80
N LYS A 128 -18.41 12.09 -4.52
CA LYS A 128 -18.42 12.18 -5.99
C LYS A 128 -18.60 10.80 -6.62
N ASP A 129 -18.79 10.81 -7.94
CA ASP A 129 -18.80 9.60 -8.74
C ASP A 129 -17.51 8.79 -8.56
N ALA A 130 -17.69 7.48 -8.51
CA ALA A 130 -16.58 6.56 -8.33
C ALA A 130 -15.72 6.50 -9.60
N HIS A 131 -14.41 6.47 -9.43
CA HIS A 131 -13.46 6.42 -10.53
C HIS A 131 -12.30 5.47 -10.21
N PRO A 132 -11.73 4.80 -11.22
CA PRO A 132 -10.60 3.90 -11.02
C PRO A 132 -9.33 4.69 -10.74
N VAL A 133 -8.54 4.22 -9.78
CA VAL A 133 -7.22 4.76 -9.43
C VAL A 133 -6.20 3.64 -9.50
N ASN A 134 -5.11 3.90 -10.23
CA ASN A 134 -3.98 2.98 -10.29
C ASN A 134 -3.23 2.98 -8.94
N LEU A 135 -3.00 1.80 -8.38
CA LEU A 135 -2.36 1.64 -7.08
C LEU A 135 -0.83 1.68 -7.13
N MET A 136 -0.24 1.67 -8.33
CA MET A 136 1.21 1.72 -8.50
C MET A 136 1.74 3.15 -8.35
N PHE A 137 2.84 3.30 -7.63
CA PHE A 137 3.54 4.59 -7.54
C PHE A 137 4.22 4.92 -8.87
N SER A 138 3.74 5.96 -9.56
CA SER A 138 4.30 6.40 -10.84
C SER A 138 5.53 7.29 -10.67
N THR A 139 6.44 7.21 -11.63
CA THR A 139 7.67 8.02 -11.71
C THR A 139 8.14 8.16 -13.16
N LYS A 140 9.23 8.89 -13.37
CA LYS A 140 9.85 9.11 -14.69
C LYS A 140 11.34 8.82 -14.64
N ILE A 141 11.84 8.10 -15.65
CA ILE A 141 13.25 7.75 -15.79
C ILE A 141 13.91 8.71 -16.79
N GLY A 142 14.98 9.38 -16.38
CA GLY A 142 15.80 10.25 -17.21
C GLY A 142 15.40 11.73 -17.19
N ILE A 143 16.33 12.59 -17.63
CA ILE A 143 16.16 14.05 -17.72
C ILE A 143 15.83 14.41 -19.18
N GLY A 144 14.81 15.24 -19.41
CA GLY A 144 14.40 15.65 -20.76
C GLY A 144 13.43 14.66 -21.40
N LYS A 145 13.91 13.80 -22.33
CA LYS A 145 13.10 12.71 -22.91
C LYS A 145 12.93 11.58 -21.90
N SER A 146 12.11 11.84 -20.88
CA SER A 146 11.81 10.90 -19.81
C SER A 146 10.96 9.73 -20.30
N ARG A 147 11.17 8.55 -19.71
CA ARG A 147 10.30 7.38 -19.90
C ARG A 147 9.40 7.20 -18.69
N ASP A 148 8.13 6.88 -18.92
CA ASP A 148 7.19 6.62 -17.84
C ASP A 148 7.50 5.27 -17.18
N ALA A 149 7.46 5.24 -15.85
CA ALA A 149 7.83 4.10 -15.04
C ALA A 149 7.03 4.08 -13.74
N PHE A 150 7.14 2.99 -13.00
CA PHE A 150 6.49 2.80 -11.71
C PHE A 150 7.44 2.14 -10.73
N LEU A 151 7.16 2.24 -9.42
CA LEU A 151 7.70 1.27 -8.47
C LEU A 151 6.97 -0.07 -8.68
N ARG A 152 7.72 -1.15 -8.80
CA ARG A 152 7.17 -2.49 -9.04
C ARG A 152 6.13 -2.85 -7.97
N PRO A 153 4.93 -3.33 -8.36
CA PRO A 153 3.93 -3.81 -7.40
C PRO A 153 4.28 -5.19 -6.82
N GLU A 154 5.15 -5.95 -7.50
CA GLU A 154 5.57 -7.29 -7.14
C GLU A 154 7.00 -7.61 -7.62
N THR A 155 7.48 -8.84 -7.35
CA THR A 155 8.82 -9.33 -7.74
C THR A 155 8.79 -10.63 -8.57
N ALA A 156 7.64 -10.98 -9.16
CA ALA A 156 7.44 -12.21 -9.94
C ALA A 156 8.12 -12.20 -11.32
#